data_AF-A0A422MZP8-F1
#
_entry.id   AF-A0A422MZP8-F1
#
_cell.length_a   1.000
_cell.length_b   1.000
_cell.length_c   1.000
_cell.angle_alpha   90.00
_cell.angle_beta   90.00
_cell.angle_gamma   90.00
#
_symmetry.space_group_name_H-M   'P 1'
#
loop_
_entity.id
_entity.type
_entity.pdbx_description
1 polymer ?
#
loop_
_entity_poly.entity_id
_entity_poly.type
_entity_poly.pdbx_seq_one_letter_code
_entity_poly.pdbx_strand_id
1 'polypeptide(L)'
;MSSVKALNPSVQARRDPYYKRNHMGRVTCTLCDVCCTDDNNFLKHIAGKTHRTQLERMERYARREERLAVEEELSREASRRAEQEKATRELLQQQQDPQGGSRSGAPGTAAFAPFGRPQFNYCTENDPELFQTKVWLEFFFPQAAAGVRPCTAGVRRGSRTWNDRRMTASCIYSWRVRGM
;
A
#
# COMPACT_ATOMS: atom_id res chain seq x y z
N MET A 1 23.14 35.14 28.50
CA MET A 1 24.18 34.69 27.55
C MET A 1 24.73 33.38 28.08
N SER A 2 24.19 32.25 27.61
CA SER A 2 24.46 30.94 28.18
C SER A 2 25.89 30.50 27.88
N SER A 3 26.63 30.23 28.96
CA SER A 3 28.04 29.88 29.04
C SER A 3 28.46 28.82 28.00
N VAL A 4 29.32 29.21 27.06
CA VAL A 4 29.98 28.30 26.12
C VAL A 4 31.05 27.54 26.90
N LYS A 5 30.68 26.43 27.54
CA LYS A 5 31.66 25.47 28.06
C LYS A 5 32.38 24.90 26.83
N ALA A 6 33.66 25.22 26.70
CA ALA A 6 34.58 24.55 25.79
C ALA A 6 34.68 23.08 26.22
N LEU A 7 33.70 22.28 25.83
CA LEU A 7 33.69 20.84 26.03
C LEU A 7 34.68 20.24 25.04
N ASN A 8 35.57 19.40 25.54
CA ASN A 8 36.53 18.68 24.72
C ASN A 8 35.76 17.91 23.63
N PRO A 9 36.08 18.08 22.33
CA PRO A 9 35.28 17.53 21.23
C PRO A 9 35.18 16.01 21.28
N SER A 10 36.18 15.34 21.85
CA SER A 10 36.20 13.89 22.06
C SER A 10 35.13 13.39 23.05
N VAL A 11 34.79 14.17 24.06
CA VAL A 11 33.77 13.80 25.07
C VAL A 11 32.38 13.98 24.49
N GLN A 12 32.18 15.05 23.71
CA GLN A 12 30.90 15.32 23.06
C GLN A 12 30.59 14.26 22.00
N ALA A 13 31.57 13.92 21.15
CA ALA A 13 31.37 12.92 20.10
C ALA A 13 30.97 11.54 20.65
N ARG A 14 31.54 11.12 21.79
CA ARG A 14 31.20 9.84 22.44
C ARG A 14 29.80 9.77 23.03
N ARG A 15 29.17 10.93 23.29
CA ARG A 15 27.84 10.98 23.89
C ARG A 15 26.76 10.62 22.87
N ASP A 16 27.04 10.79 21.58
CA ASP A 16 26.09 10.48 20.52
C ASP A 16 25.92 8.96 20.34
N PRO A 17 24.67 8.45 20.23
CA PRO A 17 24.39 7.01 20.14
C PRO A 17 24.94 6.38 18.86
N TYR A 18 25.24 7.19 17.83
CA TYR A 18 25.76 6.73 16.54
C TYR A 18 27.29 6.78 16.44
N TYR A 19 28.00 7.15 17.50
CA TYR A 19 29.46 7.20 17.51
C TYR A 19 30.09 5.82 17.70
N LYS A 20 31.00 5.45 16.80
CA LYS A 20 31.82 4.24 16.93
C LYS A 20 33.27 4.55 16.53
N ARG A 21 34.21 3.75 17.03
CA ARG A 21 35.60 3.77 16.56
C ARG A 21 35.94 2.47 15.86
N ASN A 22 36.55 2.60 14.69
CA ASN A 22 37.02 1.48 13.90
C ASN A 22 38.37 0.96 14.43
N HIS A 23 38.74 -0.25 14.04
CA HIS A 23 40.04 -0.87 14.37
C HIS A 23 41.25 -0.08 13.81
N MET A 24 41.03 0.79 12.82
CA MET A 24 42.04 1.70 12.27
C MET A 24 42.16 3.03 13.04
N GLY A 25 41.49 3.17 14.19
CA GLY A 25 41.52 4.39 15.01
C GLY A 25 40.66 5.55 14.50
N ARG A 26 39.98 5.39 13.37
CA ARG A 26 39.05 6.39 12.79
C ARG A 26 37.67 6.32 13.45
N VAL A 27 36.98 7.46 13.48
CA VAL A 27 35.62 7.58 14.00
C VAL A 27 34.63 7.25 12.90
N THR A 28 33.55 6.54 13.23
CA THR A 28 32.47 6.21 12.30
C THR A 28 31.11 6.59 12.85
N CYS A 29 30.24 7.07 11.96
CA CYS A 29 28.81 7.22 12.22
C CYS A 29 28.07 5.96 11.78
N THR A 30 27.43 5.25 12.71
CA THR A 30 26.69 4.00 12.40
C THR A 30 25.38 4.22 11.64
N LEU A 31 24.86 5.45 11.62
CA LEU A 31 23.64 5.78 10.88
C LEU A 31 23.90 6.09 9.39
N CYS A 32 25.04 6.71 9.10
CA CYS A 32 25.43 7.09 7.74
C CYS A 32 26.53 6.21 7.14
N ASP A 33 27.13 5.31 7.93
CA ASP A 33 28.33 4.52 7.59
C ASP A 33 29.50 5.36 7.06
N VAL A 34 29.60 6.62 7.50
CA VAL A 34 30.68 7.54 7.11
C VAL A 34 31.83 7.44 8.10
N CYS A 35 33.04 7.24 7.57
CA CYS A 35 34.29 7.29 8.33
C CYS A 35 34.82 8.73 8.39
N CYS A 36 34.87 9.30 9.60
CA CYS A 36 35.47 10.59 9.91
C CYS A 36 36.93 10.40 10.37
N THR A 37 37.80 11.35 10.01
CA THR A 37 39.22 11.36 10.41
C THR A 37 39.38 11.62 11.91
N ASP A 38 38.64 12.60 12.44
CA ASP A 38 38.77 13.11 13.80
C ASP A 38 37.40 13.26 14.48
N ASP A 39 37.39 13.30 15.81
CA ASP A 39 36.17 13.57 16.60
C ASP A 39 35.52 14.91 16.22
N ASN A 40 36.31 15.94 15.87
CA ASN A 40 35.81 17.21 15.38
C ASN A 40 35.08 17.10 14.03
N ASN A 41 35.56 16.22 13.15
CA ASN A 41 34.93 15.98 11.85
C ASN A 41 33.61 15.23 12.02
N PHE A 42 33.55 14.30 12.99
CA PHE A 42 32.31 13.63 13.38
C PHE A 42 31.26 14.61 13.92
N LEU A 43 31.63 15.55 14.78
CA LEU A 43 30.71 16.58 15.29
C LEU A 43 30.14 17.48 14.18
N LYS A 44 30.95 17.79 13.16
CA LYS A 44 30.47 18.51 11.97
C LYS A 44 29.55 17.65 11.11
N HIS A 45 29.83 16.36 11.01
CA HIS A 45 29.01 15.40 10.27
C HIS A 45 27.61 15.28 10.86
N ILE A 46 27.47 15.10 12.19
CA ILE A 46 26.16 15.00 12.86
C ILE A 46 25.36 16.31 12.78
N ALA A 47 26.03 17.45 12.79
CA ALA A 47 25.42 18.77 12.56
C ALA A 47 25.10 19.03 11.07
N GLY A 48 25.52 18.14 10.18
CA GLY A 48 25.38 18.26 8.74
C GLY A 48 24.01 17.84 8.20
N LYS A 49 23.70 18.27 6.98
CA LYS A 49 22.44 17.95 6.30
C LYS A 49 22.31 16.46 5.98
N THR A 50 23.41 15.79 5.62
CA THR A 50 23.40 14.37 5.24
C THR A 50 22.94 13.47 6.38
N HIS A 51 23.48 13.69 7.59
CA HIS A 51 23.07 12.97 8.79
C HIS A 51 21.59 13.20 9.13
N ARG A 52 21.16 14.47 9.11
CA ARG A 52 19.76 14.83 9.32
C ARG A 52 18.81 14.18 8.30
N THR A 53 19.15 14.21 7.01
CA THR A 53 18.32 13.59 5.98
C THR A 53 18.23 12.08 6.13
N GLN A 54 19.29 11.44 6.64
CA GLN A 54 19.28 10.01 6.89
C GLN A 54 18.38 9.67 8.09
N LEU A 55 18.38 10.48 9.15
CA LEU A 55 17.42 10.36 10.26
C LEU A 55 15.96 10.48 9.75
N GLU A 56 15.67 11.54 8.99
CA GLU A 56 14.33 11.75 8.41
C GLU A 56 13.93 10.59 7.49
N ARG A 57 14.90 10.00 6.77
CA ARG A 57 14.67 8.82 5.92
C ARG A 57 14.34 7.58 6.77
N MET A 58 15.05 7.34 7.86
CA MET A 58 14.78 6.22 8.78
C MET A 58 13.40 6.36 9.44
N GLU A 59 13.03 7.55 9.91
CA GLU A 59 11.70 7.81 10.47
C GLU A 59 10.59 7.58 9.45
N ARG A 60 10.80 7.97 8.19
CA ARG A 60 9.84 7.73 7.10
C ARG A 60 9.66 6.24 6.80
N TYR A 61 10.74 5.45 6.85
CA TYR A 61 10.65 4.00 6.67
C TYR A 61 9.93 3.34 7.84
N ALA A 62 10.28 3.69 9.08
CA ALA A 62 9.61 3.17 10.28
C ALA A 62 8.09 3.45 10.24
N ARG A 63 7.68 4.67 9.89
CA ARG A 63 6.26 5.01 9.74
C ARG A 63 5.57 4.26 8.59
N ARG A 64 6.30 3.95 7.51
CA ARG A 64 5.76 3.13 6.41
C ARG A 64 5.58 1.69 6.85
N GLU A 65 6.56 1.13 7.56
CA GLU A 65 6.52 -0.23 8.08
C GLU A 65 5.37 -0.40 9.08
N GLU A 66 5.19 0.53 10.01
CA GLU A 66 4.04 0.54 10.94
C GLU A 66 2.70 0.52 10.19
N ARG A 67 2.55 1.35 9.14
CA ARG A 67 1.32 1.36 8.33
C ARG A 67 1.08 0.02 7.64
N LEU A 68 2.13 -0.59 7.09
CA LEU A 68 2.04 -1.90 6.42
C LEU A 68 1.68 -3.02 7.41
N ALA A 69 2.23 -2.97 8.63
CA ALA A 69 1.92 -3.94 9.68
C ALA A 69 0.43 -3.86 10.09
N VAL A 70 -0.10 -2.64 10.25
CA VAL A 70 -1.53 -2.43 10.54
C VAL A 70 -2.42 -2.94 9.39
N GLU A 71 -2.04 -2.67 8.14
CA GLU A 71 -2.77 -3.16 6.96
C GLU A 71 -2.75 -4.69 6.87
N GLU A 72 -1.62 -5.31 7.16
CA GLU A 72 -1.49 -6.77 7.20
C GLU A 72 -2.35 -7.40 8.30
N GLU A 73 -2.38 -6.80 9.49
CA GLU A 73 -3.22 -7.26 10.60
C GLU A 73 -4.72 -7.19 10.23
N LEU A 74 -5.16 -6.07 9.65
CA LEU A 74 -6.53 -5.91 9.16
C LEU A 74 -6.87 -6.94 8.07
N SER A 75 -5.93 -7.24 7.17
CA SER A 75 -6.08 -8.27 6.13
C SER A 75 -6.25 -9.66 6.74
N ARG A 76 -5.39 -10.02 7.72
CA ARG A 76 -5.47 -11.30 8.44
C ARG A 76 -6.80 -11.44 9.19
N GLU A 77 -7.30 -10.38 9.81
CA GLU A 77 -8.61 -10.38 10.46
C GLU A 77 -9.77 -10.57 9.48
N ALA A 78 -9.72 -9.89 8.33
CA ALA A 78 -10.73 -10.03 7.28
C ALA A 78 -10.78 -11.46 6.74
N SER A 79 -9.63 -12.11 6.53
CA SER A 79 -9.55 -13.52 6.14
C SER A 79 -10.22 -14.44 7.17
N ARG A 80 -9.93 -14.27 8.46
CA ARG A 80 -10.57 -15.07 9.53
C ARG A 80 -12.09 -14.90 9.56
N ARG A 81 -12.59 -13.67 9.39
CA ARG A 81 -14.04 -13.41 9.34
C ARG A 81 -14.70 -14.05 8.12
N ALA A 82 -14.05 -13.97 6.95
CA ALA A 82 -14.56 -14.60 5.73
C ALA A 82 -14.58 -16.14 5.85
N GLU A 83 -13.60 -16.74 6.51
CA GLU A 83 -13.58 -18.18 6.80
C GLU A 83 -14.71 -18.58 7.76
N GLN A 84 -14.93 -17.81 8.83
CA GLN A 84 -16.05 -18.03 9.75
C GLN A 84 -17.42 -17.90 9.06
N GLU A 85 -17.59 -16.90 8.20
CA GLU A 85 -18.82 -16.73 7.42
C GLU A 85 -19.04 -17.89 6.44
N LYS A 86 -17.99 -18.35 5.76
CA LYS A 86 -18.06 -19.52 4.88
C LYS A 86 -18.46 -20.77 5.66
N ALA A 87 -17.83 -21.03 6.80
CA ALA A 87 -18.13 -22.18 7.65
C ALA A 87 -19.56 -22.14 8.20
N THR A 88 -20.04 -20.97 8.64
CA THR A 88 -21.43 -20.82 9.12
C THR A 88 -22.44 -21.00 8.00
N ARG A 89 -22.17 -20.46 6.80
CA ARG A 89 -23.00 -20.65 5.61
C ARG A 89 -23.08 -22.12 5.19
N GLU A 90 -21.97 -22.84 5.21
CA GLU A 90 -21.91 -24.27 4.90
C GLU A 90 -22.75 -25.09 5.90
N LEU A 91 -22.64 -24.78 7.20
CA LEU A 91 -23.43 -25.44 8.24
C LEU A 91 -24.94 -25.17 8.10
N LEU A 92 -25.34 -23.95 7.73
CA LEU A 92 -26.73 -23.61 7.42
C LEU A 92 -27.25 -24.33 6.16
N GLN A 93 -26.40 -24.54 5.15
CA GLN A 93 -26.76 -25.30 3.95
C GLN A 93 -27.00 -26.77 4.29
N GLN A 94 -26.15 -27.36 5.13
CA GLN A 94 -26.24 -28.77 5.50
C GLN A 94 -27.47 -29.09 6.36
N GLN A 95 -27.98 -28.11 7.13
CA GLN A 95 -29.24 -28.24 7.88
C GLN A 95 -30.49 -28.15 6.99
N GLN A 96 -30.39 -27.63 5.76
CA GLN A 96 -31.53 -27.48 4.85
C GLN A 96 -31.85 -28.76 4.06
N ASP A 97 -31.11 -29.84 4.27
CA ASP A 97 -31.42 -31.17 3.73
C ASP A 97 -32.01 -32.06 4.83
N PRO A 98 -33.35 -32.08 4.99
CA PRO A 98 -34.08 -33.28 4.57
C PRO A 98 -35.45 -33.00 3.91
N GLN A 99 -35.64 -33.65 2.77
CA GLN A 99 -36.89 -34.04 2.08
C GLN A 99 -37.98 -32.96 1.80
N GLY A 100 -38.07 -32.59 0.52
CA GLY A 100 -39.36 -32.44 -0.19
C GLY A 100 -39.95 -31.03 -0.26
N GLY A 101 -40.21 -30.55 -1.48
CA GLY A 101 -41.16 -29.43 -1.68
C GLY A 101 -40.91 -28.58 -2.92
N SER A 102 -41.55 -28.97 -4.02
CA SER A 102 -41.78 -28.13 -5.20
C SER A 102 -42.25 -26.72 -4.80
N ARG A 103 -41.56 -25.68 -5.25
CA ARG A 103 -42.10 -24.31 -5.29
C ARG A 103 -41.68 -23.60 -6.57
N SER A 104 -42.61 -23.65 -7.52
CA SER A 104 -42.84 -22.59 -8.49
C SER A 104 -42.86 -21.23 -7.80
N GLY A 105 -41.80 -20.44 -8.00
CA GLY A 105 -41.71 -19.03 -7.65
C GLY A 105 -41.61 -18.21 -8.93
N ALA A 106 -42.61 -17.38 -9.18
CA ALA A 106 -42.78 -16.56 -10.37
C ALA A 106 -41.58 -15.64 -10.69
N PRO A 107 -41.33 -15.30 -11.97
CA PRO A 107 -40.32 -14.32 -12.35
C PRO A 107 -40.81 -12.92 -11.97
N GLY A 108 -40.36 -12.42 -10.82
CA GLY A 108 -40.48 -11.02 -10.45
C GLY A 108 -39.58 -10.17 -11.36
N THR A 109 -40.21 -9.42 -12.26
CA THR A 109 -39.71 -8.26 -13.00
C THR A 109 -38.28 -7.80 -12.66
N ALA A 110 -37.31 -8.26 -13.46
CA ALA A 110 -36.02 -7.58 -13.63
C ALA A 110 -35.82 -7.28 -15.12
N ALA A 111 -36.76 -6.51 -15.68
CA ALA A 111 -36.58 -5.90 -16.99
C ALA A 111 -35.64 -4.69 -16.85
N PHE A 112 -34.38 -4.93 -16.53
CA PHE A 112 -33.29 -4.00 -16.81
C PHE A 112 -31.96 -4.75 -16.93
N ALA A 113 -31.46 -4.76 -18.17
CA ALA A 113 -30.18 -5.26 -18.69
C ALA A 113 -30.07 -6.79 -19.00
N PRO A 114 -29.77 -7.16 -20.27
CA PRO A 114 -29.52 -8.55 -20.69
C PRO A 114 -28.19 -9.13 -20.18
N PHE A 115 -27.55 -8.52 -19.18
CA PHE A 115 -26.21 -8.88 -18.69
C PHE A 115 -26.14 -9.15 -17.18
N GLY A 116 -27.26 -9.06 -16.46
CA GLY A 116 -27.29 -9.21 -14.99
C GLY A 116 -26.51 -8.11 -14.24
N ARG A 117 -26.24 -8.31 -12.95
CA ARG A 117 -25.37 -7.43 -12.16
C ARG A 117 -23.90 -7.85 -12.39
N PRO A 118 -23.04 -6.99 -12.95
CA PRO A 118 -21.63 -7.34 -13.13
C PRO A 118 -20.91 -7.47 -11.81
N GLN A 119 -20.08 -8.50 -11.69
CA GLN A 119 -19.08 -8.59 -10.64
C GLN A 119 -17.83 -7.86 -11.14
N PHE A 120 -17.15 -7.14 -10.24
CA PHE A 120 -15.90 -6.48 -10.57
C PHE A 120 -14.83 -6.79 -9.53
N ASN A 121 -13.61 -6.99 -10.01
CA ASN A 121 -12.42 -7.08 -9.18
C ASN A 121 -11.51 -5.89 -9.53
N TYR A 122 -10.93 -5.26 -8.51
CA TYR A 122 -9.89 -4.25 -8.74
C TYR A 122 -8.53 -4.86 -8.37
N CYS A 123 -7.55 -4.64 -9.24
CA CYS A 123 -6.17 -5.00 -9.00
C CYS A 123 -5.30 -3.76 -9.18
N THR A 124 -4.49 -3.48 -8.17
CA THR A 124 -3.54 -2.37 -8.17
C THR A 124 -2.14 -2.97 -8.24
N GLU A 125 -1.43 -2.74 -9.34
CA GLU A 125 -0.04 -3.11 -9.51
C GLU A 125 0.82 -1.85 -9.37
N ASN A 126 1.80 -1.92 -8.50
CA ASN A 126 2.75 -0.86 -8.26
C ASN A 126 4.10 -1.30 -8.85
N ASP A 127 4.50 -0.69 -9.97
CA ASP A 127 5.82 -0.91 -10.53
C ASP A 127 6.87 -0.23 -9.65
N PRO A 128 7.79 -0.98 -9.00
CA PRO A 128 8.74 -0.41 -8.05
C PRO A 128 9.84 0.43 -8.73
N GLU A 129 10.11 0.22 -10.02
CA GLU A 129 11.15 0.93 -10.77
C GLU A 129 10.64 2.23 -11.42
N LEU A 130 9.39 2.23 -11.88
CA LEU A 130 8.81 3.37 -12.60
C LEU A 130 8.00 4.30 -11.70
N PHE A 131 7.79 3.94 -10.43
CA PHE A 131 6.90 4.63 -9.49
C PHE A 131 5.50 4.91 -10.08
N GLN A 132 5.04 4.03 -10.97
CA GLN A 132 3.72 4.11 -11.58
C GLN A 132 2.80 3.12 -10.88
N THR A 133 1.65 3.62 -10.44
CA THR A 133 0.57 2.79 -9.92
C THR A 133 -0.39 2.57 -11.07
N LYS A 134 -0.54 1.31 -11.50
CA LYS A 134 -1.47 0.95 -12.55
C LYS A 134 -2.62 0.17 -11.92
N VAL A 135 -3.83 0.67 -12.16
CA VAL A 135 -5.07 0.09 -11.62
C VAL A 135 -5.87 -0.47 -12.78
N TRP A 136 -6.27 -1.73 -12.69
CA TRP A 136 -7.22 -2.32 -13.64
C TRP A 136 -8.45 -2.87 -12.92
N LEU A 137 -9.58 -2.73 -13.60
CA LEU A 137 -10.85 -3.28 -13.20
C LEU A 137 -11.17 -4.44 -14.14
N GLU A 138 -11.35 -5.62 -13.57
CA GLU A 138 -11.83 -6.80 -14.28
C GLU A 138 -13.34 -6.92 -14.04
N PHE A 139 -14.13 -6.89 -15.11
CA PHE A 139 -15.58 -7.03 -15.04
C PHE A 139 -15.99 -8.42 -15.54
N PHE A 140 -16.73 -9.15 -14.71
CA PHE A 140 -17.31 -10.44 -15.05
C PHE A 140 -18.82 -10.33 -15.23
N PHE A 141 -19.30 -10.77 -16.39
CA PHE A 141 -20.71 -10.76 -16.77
C PHE A 141 -21.21 -12.20 -16.95
N PRO A 142 -21.77 -12.84 -15.90
CA PRO A 142 -22.14 -14.26 -15.94
C PRO A 142 -23.25 -14.59 -16.93
N GLN A 143 -24.04 -13.60 -17.35
CA GLN A 143 -25.24 -13.80 -18.16
C GLN A 143 -25.13 -13.24 -19.59
N ALA A 144 -23.91 -12.85 -20.01
CA ALA A 144 -23.67 -12.35 -21.35
C ALA A 144 -23.78 -13.48 -22.39
N ALA A 145 -24.61 -13.30 -23.41
CA ALA A 145 -24.67 -14.20 -24.56
C ALA A 145 -23.33 -14.20 -25.32
N ALA A 146 -22.89 -15.37 -25.79
CA ALA A 146 -21.65 -15.53 -26.53
C ALA A 146 -21.61 -14.59 -27.76
N GLY A 147 -20.58 -13.76 -27.86
CA GLY A 147 -20.39 -12.82 -28.96
C GLY A 147 -20.79 -11.37 -28.69
N VAL A 148 -21.40 -11.07 -27.53
CA VAL A 148 -21.78 -9.69 -27.18
C VAL A 148 -20.67 -9.04 -26.35
N ARG A 149 -20.08 -7.96 -26.88
CA ARG A 149 -19.05 -7.18 -26.17
C ARG A 149 -19.70 -6.04 -25.38
N PRO A 150 -19.42 -5.89 -24.08
CA PRO A 150 -19.93 -4.74 -23.32
C PRO A 150 -19.27 -3.44 -23.84
N CYS A 151 -20.10 -2.46 -24.19
CA CYS A 151 -19.63 -1.12 -24.55
C CYS A 151 -19.49 -0.28 -23.27
N THR A 152 -18.28 0.17 -22.95
CA THR A 152 -18.06 1.10 -21.85
C THR A 152 -18.30 2.53 -22.32
N ALA A 153 -19.33 3.20 -21.79
CA ALA A 153 -19.54 4.63 -21.98
C ALA A 153 -19.03 5.39 -20.73
N GLY A 154 -18.01 6.23 -20.90
CA GLY A 154 -17.47 7.03 -19.81
C GLY A 154 -18.40 8.20 -19.47
N VAL A 155 -19.14 8.10 -18.37
CA VAL A 155 -19.91 9.23 -17.83
C VAL A 155 -18.98 10.08 -16.95
N ARG A 156 -18.50 11.22 -17.47
CA ARG A 156 -17.85 12.24 -16.61
C ARG A 156 -18.93 12.97 -15.82
N ARG A 157 -19.13 12.60 -14.55
CA ARG A 157 -19.79 13.51 -13.60
C ARG A 157 -18.77 14.58 -13.18
N GLY A 158 -19.15 15.84 -13.38
CA GLY A 158 -18.26 16.99 -13.28
C GLY A 158 -17.67 17.27 -11.90
N SER A 159 -16.57 18.03 -11.97
CA SER A 159 -16.05 19.01 -11.01
C SER A 159 -15.72 18.54 -9.59
N ARG A 160 -14.45 18.18 -9.37
CA ARG A 160 -13.70 18.66 -8.21
C ARG A 160 -12.38 19.25 -8.71
N THR A 161 -12.27 20.56 -8.59
CA THR A 161 -11.03 21.31 -8.78
C THR A 161 -10.00 20.81 -7.77
N TRP A 162 -8.94 20.18 -8.26
CA TRP A 162 -7.72 19.98 -7.48
C TRP A 162 -6.62 20.77 -8.15
N ASN A 163 -6.13 21.75 -7.39
CA ASN A 163 -5.18 22.76 -7.80
C ASN A 163 -3.86 22.13 -8.27
N ASP A 164 -3.22 22.81 -9.22
CA ASP A 164 -1.94 22.52 -9.88
C ASP A 164 -0.90 21.73 -9.08
N ARG A 165 -0.56 20.54 -9.59
CA ARG A 165 0.83 20.18 -9.93
C ARG A 165 0.82 18.97 -10.84
N ARG A 166 1.44 19.13 -12.01
CA ARG A 166 1.66 18.13 -13.06
C ARG A 166 1.98 16.74 -12.48
N MET A 167 0.99 15.87 -12.48
CA MET A 167 1.20 14.43 -12.60
C MET A 167 0.56 14.06 -13.93
N THR A 168 1.38 13.83 -14.94
CA THR A 168 0.98 13.13 -16.16
C THR A 168 0.66 11.69 -15.76
N ALA A 169 -0.51 11.48 -15.15
CA ALA A 169 -1.09 10.18 -14.97
C ALA A 169 -1.55 9.70 -16.36
N SER A 170 -0.61 9.17 -17.13
CA SER A 170 -0.93 8.27 -18.23
C SER A 170 -1.49 6.99 -17.62
N CYS A 171 -2.75 7.05 -17.17
CA CYS A 171 -3.54 5.88 -16.87
C CYS A 171 -3.80 5.18 -18.21
N ILE A 172 -2.86 4.31 -18.61
CA ILE A 172 -3.07 3.36 -19.68
C ILE A 172 -4.02 2.32 -19.12
N TYR A 173 -5.33 2.58 -19.27
CA TYR A 173 -6.36 1.57 -19.08
C TYR A 173 -6.16 0.51 -20.17
N SER A 174 -5.40 -0.52 -19.85
CA SER A 174 -5.27 -1.70 -20.69
C SER A 174 -6.35 -2.69 -20.29
N TRP A 175 -7.29 -2.94 -21.20
CA TRP A 175 -8.41 -3.83 -20.98
C TRP A 175 -8.06 -5.21 -21.53
N ARG A 176 -7.99 -6.21 -20.66
CA ARG A 176 -7.85 -7.61 -21.08
C ARG A 176 -9.19 -8.29 -20.94
N VAL A 177 -9.89 -8.47 -22.05
CA VAL A 177 -11.11 -9.29 -22.09
C VAL A 177 -10.67 -10.73 -22.33
N ARG A 178 -10.74 -11.58 -21.31
CA ARG A 178 -10.77 -13.03 -21.53
C ARG A 178 -12.22 -13.41 -21.82
N GLY A 179 -12.51 -13.68 -23.09
CA GLY A 179 -13.59 -14.61 -23.43
C GLY A 179 -13.16 -16.03 -23.09
N MET A 180 -14.14 -16.92 -22.89
CA MET A 180 -14.01 -18.34 -22.51
C MET A 180 -12.63 -18.96 -22.78
#